data_AF-A0A0C3QEM3-F1
#
_entry.id   AF-A0A0C3QEM3-F1
#
_cell.length_a   1.000
_cell.length_b   1.000
_cell.length_c   1.000
_cell.angle_alpha   90.00
_cell.angle_beta   90.00
_cell.angle_gamma   90.00
#
_symmetry.space_group_name_H-M   'P 1'
#
loop_
_entity.id
_entity.type
_entity.pdbx_description
1 polymer ?
#
loop_
_entity_poly.entity_id
_entity_poly.type
_entity_poly.pdbx_seq_one_letter_code
_entity_poly.pdbx_strand_id
1 'polypeptide(L)'
;MADLVNLFKPKTESRASASSSPAGISAIGSPFHAYKKAKADFYGNRFTSALHILNQILECELARRRDIIDALLLRGEVRCAQNDRIAGHADFHAALAIDPRNSRISQLLQDGGNLGVGTRPDVQPRKTNERKNSRPYSESIIPGQVLKVFKNVGCRTHATPTPLARPPISLPFEILSMIAGNLSSQTLIAWLSVSRLHRAVAHGLLFASVSLYFRSSESGVSLEAMTASGKQFQHANDMLERIASDEIFAESVRSLAIHGYGQRAGHEGTLLQAMKNLTSLKSLRISQSDLEPSVVQGILEGHPYLQTLSFGRSAIIPPRLAAISSLQSFSLWSIPNSVQNQETAHLILQNCGNTLRNLELGAIEGAGDWLEPAALSRIRSLSYCDGRLSSTALEMILTQGSNIEELILHVKPTPTFAPASLFKAYAKAFPNLRRLSLRINDSFALDLGLFNAILEFIRDRPNMEMLAVQDFSGAGRMVAAGLGGCLATLPGLKALKLSARYLKGSALSEVLSHIPRSLDALAIETSLTPDDLPVLTQLEPFFLRLRYLRGIFIHSITKSRNFSSFDQAIRLALQLTGIEFVGIQETRLSVKRGVGGAQFEPLDLEKVDPVIDWVLEWRSKDLGFVLE
;
A
#
# COMPACT_ATOMS: atom_id res chain seq x y z
N MET A 1 33.11 30.83 8.02
CA MET A 1 32.22 29.90 7.27
C MET A 1 32.59 29.83 5.79
N ALA A 2 32.88 30.94 5.10
CA ALA A 2 33.42 30.92 3.74
C ALA A 2 34.90 30.45 3.65
N ASP A 3 35.67 30.53 4.74
CA ASP A 3 37.10 30.18 4.74
C ASP A 3 37.43 28.68 4.92
N LEU A 4 36.45 27.84 5.27
CA LEU A 4 36.66 26.39 5.41
C LEU A 4 36.60 25.64 4.07
N VAL A 5 36.15 26.28 2.99
CA VAL A 5 36.06 25.68 1.65
C VAL A 5 37.40 25.74 0.89
N ASN A 6 38.36 26.56 1.32
CA ASN A 6 39.65 26.70 0.65
C ASN A 6 40.73 25.70 1.11
N LEU A 7 40.46 24.88 2.13
CA LEU A 7 41.41 23.89 2.67
C LEU A 7 41.44 22.55 1.91
N PHE A 8 40.61 22.37 0.88
CA PHE A 8 40.53 21.13 0.09
C PHE A 8 40.84 21.28 -1.40
N LYS A 9 41.54 22.35 -1.81
CA LYS A 9 42.11 22.39 -3.17
C LYS A 9 43.45 21.64 -3.21
N PRO A 10 43.60 20.58 -4.03
CA PRO A 10 44.89 19.91 -4.18
C PRO A 10 45.91 20.86 -4.83
N LYS A 11 47.14 20.82 -4.32
CA LYS A 11 48.30 21.50 -4.93
C LYS A 11 48.48 21.01 -6.36
N THR A 12 48.39 21.94 -7.31
CA THR A 12 48.84 21.73 -8.69
C THR A 12 50.36 21.76 -8.73
N GLU A 13 50.99 20.58 -8.77
CA GLU A 13 52.38 20.44 -9.22
C GLU A 13 52.40 20.28 -10.75
N SER A 14 53.21 21.11 -11.41
CA SER A 14 53.44 21.04 -12.84
C SER A 14 54.23 19.78 -13.18
N ARG A 15 53.71 18.94 -14.08
CA ARG A 15 54.56 18.02 -14.83
C ARG A 15 54.06 17.84 -16.26
N ALA A 16 55.03 17.89 -17.16
CA ALA A 16 54.90 18.00 -18.60
C ALA A 16 54.27 16.77 -19.27
N SER A 17 53.56 17.05 -20.37
CA SER A 17 53.35 16.23 -21.57
C SER A 17 53.69 14.74 -21.50
N ALA A 18 52.66 13.90 -21.42
CA ALA A 18 52.60 12.61 -22.12
C ALA A 18 51.13 12.18 -22.27
N SER A 19 50.72 11.92 -23.50
CA SER A 19 49.38 11.52 -23.93
C SER A 19 49.13 10.03 -23.68
N SER A 20 48.18 9.70 -22.81
CA SER A 20 47.37 8.46 -22.89
C SER A 20 46.10 8.60 -22.03
N SER A 21 44.92 8.50 -22.66
CA SER A 21 43.62 8.50 -21.96
C SER A 21 43.45 7.24 -21.11
N PRO A 22 43.03 7.33 -19.83
CA PRO A 22 42.65 6.15 -19.07
C PRO A 22 41.18 5.77 -19.38
N ALA A 23 41.00 4.60 -19.96
CA ALA A 23 39.72 3.89 -19.95
C ALA A 23 39.44 3.45 -18.51
N GLY A 24 38.53 4.11 -17.78
CA GLY A 24 38.40 3.82 -16.36
C GLY A 24 37.18 4.36 -15.63
N ILE A 25 35.99 4.38 -16.24
CA ILE A 25 34.74 4.65 -15.49
C ILE A 25 33.58 3.72 -15.90
N SER A 26 33.60 3.11 -17.09
CA SER A 26 32.50 2.25 -17.59
C SER A 26 32.41 0.84 -16.98
N ALA A 27 33.40 0.41 -16.18
CA ALA A 27 33.49 -0.96 -15.68
C ALA A 27 32.77 -1.20 -14.33
N ILE A 28 32.32 -0.13 -13.68
CA ILE A 28 31.71 -0.19 -12.36
C ILE A 28 30.22 -0.22 -12.62
N GLY A 29 29.59 -1.39 -12.49
CA GLY A 29 28.12 -1.49 -12.50
C GLY A 29 27.48 -0.54 -11.48
N SER A 30 26.14 -0.52 -11.37
CA SER A 30 25.42 0.41 -10.49
C SER A 30 26.11 0.62 -9.12
N PRO A 31 26.19 1.85 -8.56
CA PRO A 31 26.86 2.13 -7.28
C PRO A 31 26.47 1.18 -6.13
N PHE A 32 25.23 0.68 -6.13
CA PHE A 32 24.74 -0.33 -5.20
C PHE A 32 25.48 -1.68 -5.27
N HIS A 33 25.76 -2.18 -6.47
CA HIS A 33 26.52 -3.43 -6.67
C HIS A 33 27.99 -3.25 -6.30
N ALA A 34 28.56 -2.09 -6.64
CA ALA A 34 29.91 -1.72 -6.21
C ALA A 34 30.02 -1.67 -4.68
N TYR A 35 29.03 -1.09 -4.00
CA TYR A 35 28.97 -1.06 -2.54
C TYR A 35 28.91 -2.46 -1.91
N LYS A 36 28.08 -3.37 -2.45
CA LYS A 36 28.03 -4.77 -2.00
C LYS A 36 29.38 -5.47 -2.15
N LYS A 37 30.08 -5.24 -3.26
CA LYS A 37 31.43 -5.79 -3.49
C LYS A 37 32.44 -5.22 -2.49
N ALA A 38 32.44 -3.91 -2.26
CA ALA A 38 33.31 -3.25 -1.29
C ALA A 38 33.08 -3.79 0.14
N LYS A 39 31.81 -4.03 0.51
CA LYS A 39 31.43 -4.63 1.79
C LYS A 39 31.93 -6.08 1.92
N ALA A 40 31.82 -6.88 0.87
CA ALA A 40 32.38 -8.23 0.85
C ALA A 40 33.92 -8.22 0.96
N ASP A 41 34.59 -7.27 0.30
CA ASP A 41 36.03 -7.08 0.39
C ASP A 41 36.46 -6.66 1.80
N PHE A 42 35.72 -5.76 2.46
CA PHE A 42 35.97 -5.37 3.85
C PHE A 42 35.92 -6.56 4.81
N TYR A 43 34.84 -7.36 4.77
CA TYR A 43 34.74 -8.57 5.61
C TYR A 43 35.72 -9.68 5.23
N GLY A 44 36.21 -9.67 3.99
CA GLY A 44 37.29 -10.54 3.52
C GLY A 44 38.70 -10.03 3.85
N ASN A 45 38.84 -8.96 4.65
CA ASN A 45 40.10 -8.30 4.97
C ASN A 45 40.88 -7.78 3.74
N ARG A 46 40.20 -7.50 2.63
CA ARG A 46 40.77 -6.93 1.39
C ARG A 46 40.60 -5.40 1.38
N PHE A 47 41.16 -4.73 2.38
CA PHE A 47 40.94 -3.29 2.64
C PHE A 47 41.30 -2.38 1.46
N THR A 48 42.41 -2.63 0.76
CA THR A 48 42.82 -1.82 -0.41
C THR A 48 41.82 -1.89 -1.56
N SER A 49 41.25 -3.08 -1.80
CA SER A 49 40.21 -3.28 -2.83
C SER A 49 38.91 -2.57 -2.43
N ALA A 50 38.50 -2.71 -1.17
CA ALA A 50 37.33 -2.02 -0.65
C ALA A 50 37.46 -0.49 -0.77
N LEU A 51 38.60 0.09 -0.37
CA LEU A 51 38.85 1.53 -0.49
C LEU A 51 38.82 2.01 -1.94
N HIS A 52 39.41 1.26 -2.87
CA HIS A 52 39.40 1.62 -4.29
C HIS A 52 37.97 1.71 -4.83
N ILE A 53 37.14 0.70 -4.55
CA ILE A 53 35.74 0.67 -4.99
C ILE A 53 34.93 1.81 -4.35
N LEU A 54 35.16 2.08 -3.05
CA LEU A 54 34.45 3.14 -2.33
C LEU A 54 34.80 4.53 -2.88
N ASN A 55 36.06 4.78 -3.23
CA ASN A 55 36.45 6.05 -3.86
C ASN A 55 35.78 6.24 -5.22
N GLN A 56 35.68 5.17 -6.02
CA GLN A 56 34.97 5.26 -7.30
C GLN A 56 33.46 5.53 -7.14
N ILE A 57 32.83 5.00 -6.10
CA ILE A 57 31.42 5.32 -5.79
C ILE A 57 31.28 6.80 -5.44
N LEU A 58 32.23 7.36 -4.69
CA LEU A 58 32.22 8.76 -4.26
C LEU A 58 32.55 9.75 -5.39
N GLU A 59 33.28 9.30 -6.42
CA GLU A 59 33.56 10.06 -7.65
C GLU A 59 32.43 9.94 -8.69
N CYS A 60 31.47 9.03 -8.50
CA CYS A 60 30.38 8.82 -9.44
C CYS A 60 29.32 9.93 -9.32
N GLU A 61 29.20 10.77 -10.35
CA GLU A 61 28.21 11.85 -10.42
C GLU A 61 26.75 11.36 -10.31
N LEU A 62 26.50 10.10 -10.67
CA LEU A 62 25.18 9.47 -10.64
C LEU A 62 24.87 8.76 -9.31
N ALA A 63 25.76 8.79 -8.32
CA ALA A 63 25.53 8.16 -7.03
C ALA A 63 24.39 8.86 -6.27
N ARG A 64 23.42 8.08 -5.78
CA ARG A 64 22.34 8.65 -4.96
C ARG A 64 22.89 9.05 -3.60
N ARG A 65 22.28 10.03 -2.96
CA ARG A 65 22.65 10.50 -1.61
C ARG A 65 22.82 9.36 -0.59
N ARG A 66 21.96 8.34 -0.62
CA ARG A 66 22.06 7.15 0.24
C ARG A 66 23.32 6.34 -0.04
N ASP A 67 23.63 6.10 -1.32
CA ASP A 67 24.80 5.33 -1.75
C ASP A 67 26.11 6.06 -1.33
N ILE A 68 26.12 7.39 -1.35
CA ILE A 68 27.25 8.23 -0.88
C ILE A 68 27.43 8.12 0.64
N ILE A 69 26.35 8.21 1.42
CA ILE A 69 26.40 8.06 2.89
C ILE A 69 26.90 6.67 3.27
N ASP A 70 26.33 5.63 2.66
CA ASP A 70 26.73 4.24 2.91
C ASP A 70 28.21 4.01 2.54
N ALA A 71 28.67 4.57 1.42
CA ALA A 71 30.07 4.50 1.02
C ALA A 71 31.01 5.25 1.98
N LEU A 72 30.66 6.45 2.45
CA LEU A 72 31.45 7.18 3.45
C LEU A 72 31.52 6.43 4.78
N LEU A 73 30.40 5.87 5.24
CA LEU A 73 30.38 5.08 6.47
C LEU A 73 31.29 3.85 6.36
N LEU A 74 31.15 3.06 5.31
CA LEU A 74 31.99 1.88 5.12
C LEU A 74 33.47 2.25 4.90
N ARG A 75 33.77 3.38 4.23
CA ARG A 75 35.15 3.87 4.06
C ARG A 75 35.77 4.28 5.39
N GLY A 76 34.98 4.92 6.25
CA GLY A 76 35.37 5.24 7.62
C GLY A 76 35.71 4.00 8.44
N GLU A 77 34.84 2.97 8.39
CA GLU A 77 35.08 1.68 9.07
C GLU A 77 36.37 0.99 8.56
N VAL A 78 36.59 0.98 7.24
CA VAL A 78 37.80 0.41 6.61
C VAL A 78 39.08 1.15 7.07
N ARG A 79 39.06 2.49 7.10
CA ARG A 79 40.21 3.30 7.54
C ARG A 79 40.52 3.12 9.02
N CYS A 80 39.49 3.06 9.88
CA CYS A 80 39.66 2.73 11.28
C CYS A 80 40.28 1.34 11.46
N ALA A 81 39.87 0.34 10.68
CA ALA A 81 40.46 -1.00 10.70
C ALA A 81 41.93 -1.02 10.23
N GLN A 82 42.33 -0.09 9.37
CA GLN A 82 43.73 0.10 8.94
C GLN A 82 44.54 1.01 9.89
N ASN A 83 44.03 1.31 11.08
CA ASN A 83 44.60 2.25 12.06
C ASN A 83 44.71 3.71 11.59
N ASP A 84 44.06 4.10 10.48
CA ASP A 84 43.93 5.50 10.05
C ASP A 84 42.64 6.11 10.63
N ARG A 85 42.65 6.30 11.95
CA ARG A 85 41.48 6.80 12.70
C ARG A 85 41.10 8.23 12.30
N ILE A 86 42.09 9.06 11.99
CA ILE A 86 41.86 10.48 11.65
C ILE A 86 41.07 10.58 10.35
N ALA A 87 41.50 9.84 9.30
CA ALA A 87 40.76 9.82 8.04
C ALA A 87 39.40 9.12 8.18
N GLY A 88 39.30 8.10 9.04
CA GLY A 88 38.02 7.44 9.33
C GLY A 88 37.01 8.38 9.98
N HIS A 89 37.43 9.16 10.99
CA HIS A 89 36.59 10.20 11.61
C HIS A 89 36.17 11.28 10.62
N ALA A 90 37.07 11.70 9.72
CA ALA A 90 36.73 12.67 8.67
C ALA A 90 35.61 12.16 7.76
N ASP A 91 35.61 10.87 7.40
CA ASP A 91 34.55 10.26 6.60
C ASP A 91 33.21 10.21 7.36
N PHE A 92 33.23 9.89 8.66
CA PHE A 92 32.01 9.92 9.49
C PHE A 92 31.44 11.33 9.62
N HIS A 93 32.29 12.35 9.78
CA HIS A 93 31.84 13.75 9.79
C HIS A 93 31.29 14.19 8.42
N ALA A 94 31.88 13.75 7.32
CA ALA A 94 31.34 13.99 5.98
C ALA A 94 29.96 13.33 5.79
N ALA A 95 29.79 12.10 6.27
CA ALA A 95 28.50 11.42 6.26
C ALA A 95 27.46 12.14 7.13
N LEU A 96 27.85 12.64 8.32
CA LEU A 96 26.99 13.40 9.22
C LEU A 96 26.57 14.76 8.61
N ALA A 97 27.48 15.41 7.88
CA ALA A 97 27.17 16.64 7.16
C ALA A 97 26.12 16.42 6.06
N ILE A 98 26.14 15.25 5.42
CA ILE A 98 25.12 14.86 4.43
C ILE A 98 23.82 14.45 5.13
N ASP A 99 23.85 13.74 6.25
CA ASP A 99 22.63 13.34 7.00
C ASP A 99 22.77 13.51 8.52
N PRO A 100 22.41 14.69 9.06
CA PRO A 100 22.54 15.00 10.49
C PRO A 100 21.65 14.16 11.42
N ARG A 101 20.64 13.45 10.89
CA ARG A 101 19.68 12.67 11.70
C ARG A 101 20.07 11.20 11.87
N ASN A 102 21.17 10.77 11.24
CA ASN A 102 21.57 9.38 11.24
C ASN A 102 22.21 8.99 12.60
N SER A 103 21.44 8.28 13.43
CA SER A 103 21.85 7.87 14.78
C SER A 103 23.06 6.94 14.78
N ARG A 104 23.23 6.12 13.74
CA ARG A 104 24.39 5.22 13.59
C ARG A 104 25.70 6.00 13.45
N ILE A 105 25.71 7.13 12.74
CA ILE A 105 26.91 7.98 12.60
C ILE A 105 27.31 8.58 13.95
N SER A 106 26.30 9.01 14.72
CA SER A 106 26.51 9.57 16.05
C SER A 106 27.07 8.53 17.03
N GLN A 107 26.58 7.28 16.96
CA GLN A 107 27.12 6.17 17.76
C GLN A 107 28.58 5.86 17.38
N LEU A 108 28.90 5.76 16.08
CA LEU A 108 30.28 5.49 15.62
C LEU A 108 31.28 6.57 16.06
N LEU A 109 30.85 7.84 16.11
CA LEU A 109 31.66 8.95 16.62
C LEU A 109 31.82 8.92 18.14
N GLN A 110 30.79 8.51 18.89
CA GLN A 110 30.84 8.37 20.35
C GLN A 110 31.71 7.20 20.80
N ASP A 111 31.69 6.09 20.06
CA ASP A 111 32.48 4.88 20.35
C ASP A 111 33.97 5.06 19.99
N GLY A 112 34.39 6.25 19.55
CA GLY A 112 35.78 6.57 19.19
C GLY A 112 36.34 5.71 18.06
N GLY A 113 35.46 5.18 17.20
CA GLY A 113 35.85 4.25 16.14
C GLY A 113 36.41 2.91 16.64
N ASN A 114 36.19 2.54 17.91
CA ASN A 114 36.53 1.21 18.43
C ASN A 114 35.49 0.18 17.92
N LEU A 115 35.54 -0.10 16.63
CA LEU A 115 34.88 -1.28 16.07
C LEU A 115 35.68 -2.48 16.55
N GLY A 116 35.14 -3.21 17.53
CA GLY A 116 35.62 -4.55 17.84
C GLY A 116 35.50 -5.39 16.57
N VAL A 117 36.60 -5.55 15.84
CA VAL A 117 36.68 -6.47 14.70
C VAL A 117 36.42 -7.84 15.30
N GLY A 118 35.18 -8.32 15.16
CA GLY A 118 34.73 -9.58 15.74
C GLY A 118 35.59 -10.72 15.21
N THR A 119 36.59 -11.13 15.98
CA THR A 119 37.16 -12.46 15.88
C THR A 119 36.01 -13.44 16.13
N ARG A 120 35.79 -14.36 15.19
CA ARG A 120 34.82 -15.45 15.32
C ARG A 120 34.97 -16.12 16.70
N PRO A 121 33.88 -16.39 17.43
CA PRO A 121 33.98 -17.24 18.61
C PRO A 121 34.26 -18.68 18.15
N ASP A 122 35.40 -19.22 18.58
CA ASP A 122 35.72 -20.63 18.46
C ASP A 122 34.67 -21.48 19.19
N VAL A 123 34.24 -22.53 18.49
CA VAL A 123 33.30 -23.54 18.98
C VAL A 123 34.01 -24.38 20.03
N GLN A 124 33.64 -24.23 21.31
CA GLN A 124 33.94 -25.23 22.34
C GLN A 124 32.74 -26.17 22.59
N PRO A 125 32.99 -27.46 22.86
CA PRO A 125 31.94 -28.47 22.95
C PRO A 125 31.17 -28.37 24.27
N ARG A 126 29.84 -28.36 24.18
CA ARG A 126 28.91 -28.44 25.31
C ARG A 126 29.06 -29.79 26.03
N LYS A 127 29.47 -29.73 27.30
CA LYS A 127 29.29 -30.81 28.27
C LYS A 127 27.84 -30.87 28.72
N THR A 128 27.30 -32.08 28.69
CA THR A 128 26.08 -32.54 29.35
C THR A 128 26.11 -32.23 30.85
N ASN A 129 24.98 -31.82 31.42
CA ASN A 129 24.66 -32.19 32.80
C ASN A 129 23.16 -32.20 33.07
N GLU A 130 22.82 -33.24 33.83
CA GLU A 130 21.51 -33.71 34.24
C GLU A 130 20.91 -32.90 35.40
N ARG A 131 19.59 -33.13 35.60
CA ARG A 131 18.90 -33.29 36.91
C ARG A 131 18.79 -32.07 37.86
N LYS A 132 17.55 -31.60 38.10
CA LYS A 132 16.66 -32.03 39.22
C LYS A 132 15.54 -31.01 39.52
N ASN A 133 14.31 -31.55 39.55
CA ASN A 133 13.30 -31.47 40.60
C ASN A 133 12.79 -30.11 41.18
N SER A 134 11.48 -29.91 40.96
CA SER A 134 10.42 -29.75 41.99
C SER A 134 10.33 -28.46 42.81
N ARG A 135 9.24 -27.69 42.68
CA ARG A 135 7.97 -27.77 43.47
C ARG A 135 7.06 -26.54 43.19
N PRO A 136 5.76 -26.61 43.54
CA PRO A 136 4.71 -25.74 43.00
C PRO A 136 4.48 -24.49 43.85
N TYR A 137 3.99 -23.42 43.23
CA TYR A 137 3.46 -22.25 43.93
C TYR A 137 1.93 -22.23 43.90
N SER A 138 1.41 -21.99 45.09
CA SER A 138 0.03 -22.03 45.55
C SER A 138 -0.83 -20.89 45.03
N GLU A 139 -2.10 -21.24 44.81
CA GLU A 139 -3.26 -20.38 44.71
C GLU A 139 -3.31 -19.37 45.88
N SER A 140 -3.63 -18.11 45.56
CA SER A 140 -4.21 -17.19 46.54
C SER A 140 -5.41 -16.48 45.93
N ILE A 141 -6.53 -16.76 46.56
CA ILE A 141 -7.87 -16.22 46.34
C ILE A 141 -7.91 -14.83 46.98
N ILE A 142 -8.37 -13.82 46.24
CA ILE A 142 -8.81 -12.53 46.82
C ILE A 142 -10.27 -12.31 46.39
N PRO A 143 -11.24 -12.30 47.33
CA PRO A 143 -12.62 -11.98 47.02
C PRO A 143 -12.94 -10.51 47.33
N GLY A 144 -13.80 -9.92 46.49
CA GLY A 144 -14.71 -8.87 46.93
C GLY A 144 -14.37 -7.44 46.52
N GLN A 145 -14.99 -6.97 45.44
CA GLN A 145 -15.48 -5.59 45.40
C GLN A 145 -16.96 -5.57 45.00
N VAL A 146 -17.73 -5.06 45.96
CA VAL A 146 -19.18 -4.91 45.96
C VAL A 146 -19.57 -3.71 45.09
N LEU A 147 -20.46 -3.96 44.13
CA LEU A 147 -21.19 -2.95 43.37
C LEU A 147 -22.00 -2.06 44.33
N LYS A 148 -21.69 -0.77 44.39
CA LYS A 148 -22.56 0.24 45.01
C LYS A 148 -23.80 0.43 44.15
N VAL A 149 -24.88 -0.22 44.56
CA VAL A 149 -26.25 0.04 44.12
C VAL A 149 -26.65 1.45 44.56
N PHE A 150 -26.86 2.36 43.62
CA PHE A 150 -27.56 3.61 43.89
C PHE A 150 -29.04 3.29 44.20
N LYS A 151 -29.42 3.44 45.47
CA LYS A 151 -30.82 3.51 45.89
C LYS A 151 -31.42 4.82 45.38
N ASN A 152 -32.30 4.73 44.38
CA ASN A 152 -33.15 5.85 43.99
C ASN A 152 -34.21 6.09 45.07
N VAL A 153 -34.23 7.33 45.55
CA VAL A 153 -35.22 7.90 46.47
C VAL A 153 -36.55 8.03 45.73
N GLY A 154 -37.61 7.50 46.32
CA GLY A 154 -38.96 7.58 45.79
C GLY A 154 -39.52 9.00 45.85
N CYS A 155 -39.87 9.56 44.71
CA CYS A 155 -40.88 10.61 44.60
C CYS A 155 -42.16 9.98 44.02
N ARG A 156 -43.17 9.80 44.88
CA ARG A 156 -44.54 9.51 44.46
C ARG A 156 -45.18 10.84 44.02
N THR A 157 -45.17 11.12 42.72
CA THR A 157 -46.11 12.06 42.12
C THR A 157 -47.22 11.24 41.44
N HIS A 158 -48.47 11.58 41.75
CA HIS A 158 -49.64 11.00 41.12
C HIS A 158 -49.66 11.37 39.63
N ALA A 159 -49.23 10.44 38.77
CA ALA A 159 -49.32 10.59 37.33
C ALA A 159 -50.73 10.22 36.86
N THR A 160 -51.40 11.19 36.25
CA THR A 160 -52.58 11.01 35.38
C THR A 160 -52.32 9.89 34.36
N PRO A 161 -53.31 9.02 34.08
CA PRO A 161 -53.14 7.88 33.18
C PRO A 161 -52.83 8.38 31.76
N THR A 162 -51.58 8.25 31.35
CA THR A 162 -51.11 8.51 29.99
C THR A 162 -51.90 7.61 29.04
N PRO A 163 -52.45 8.15 27.92
CA PRO A 163 -53.23 7.36 26.98
C PRO A 163 -52.41 6.15 26.52
N LEU A 164 -53.04 4.96 26.58
CA LEU A 164 -52.49 3.68 26.16
C LEU A 164 -51.77 3.85 24.82
N ALA A 165 -50.44 3.94 24.88
CA ALA A 165 -49.59 4.04 23.71
C ALA A 165 -49.92 2.82 22.84
N ARG A 166 -50.34 3.07 21.60
CA ARG A 166 -50.55 2.01 20.62
C ARG A 166 -49.33 1.09 20.63
N PRO A 167 -49.50 -0.24 20.63
CA PRO A 167 -48.37 -1.14 20.58
C PRO A 167 -47.51 -0.70 19.38
N PRO A 168 -46.21 -0.44 19.60
CA PRO A 168 -45.35 0.02 18.51
C PRO A 168 -45.47 -0.99 17.38
N ILE A 169 -45.76 -0.51 16.19
CA ILE A 169 -45.84 -1.34 14.99
C ILE A 169 -44.46 -1.99 14.84
N SER A 170 -44.37 -3.27 15.19
CA SER A 170 -43.12 -4.02 15.04
C SER A 170 -42.95 -4.33 13.57
N LEU A 171 -41.89 -3.81 12.97
CA LEU A 171 -41.50 -4.19 11.62
C LEU A 171 -41.14 -5.69 11.60
N PRO A 172 -41.45 -6.42 10.51
CA PRO A 172 -40.95 -7.78 10.29
C PRO A 172 -39.42 -7.85 10.34
N PHE A 173 -38.90 -9.02 10.72
CA PHE A 173 -37.46 -9.23 10.89
C PHE A 173 -36.68 -8.99 9.59
N GLU A 174 -37.26 -9.37 8.45
CA GLU A 174 -36.68 -9.22 7.12
C GLU A 174 -36.50 -7.73 6.77
N ILE A 175 -37.52 -6.91 7.06
CA ILE A 175 -37.46 -5.47 6.81
C ILE A 175 -36.43 -4.82 7.73
N LEU A 176 -36.39 -5.18 9.02
CA LEU A 176 -35.37 -4.69 9.94
C LEU A 176 -33.96 -5.09 9.50
N SER A 177 -33.78 -6.31 9.00
CA SER A 177 -32.50 -6.78 8.47
C SER A 177 -32.07 -6.02 7.22
N MET A 178 -33.01 -5.71 6.32
CA MET A 178 -32.75 -4.85 5.16
C MET A 178 -32.37 -3.43 5.56
N ILE A 179 -33.07 -2.83 6.53
CA ILE A 179 -32.74 -1.50 7.05
C ILE A 179 -31.33 -1.54 7.65
N ALA A 180 -31.07 -2.50 8.54
CA ALA A 180 -29.80 -2.66 9.23
C ALA A 180 -28.63 -2.88 8.27
N GLY A 181 -28.84 -3.60 7.16
CA GLY A 181 -27.82 -3.79 6.12
C GLY A 181 -27.37 -2.51 5.41
N ASN A 182 -28.11 -1.40 5.57
CA ASN A 182 -27.76 -0.08 5.05
C ASN A 182 -27.20 0.87 6.12
N LEU A 183 -27.05 0.41 7.37
CA LEU A 183 -26.53 1.23 8.47
C LEU A 183 -25.03 1.10 8.63
N SER A 184 -24.39 2.15 9.16
CA SER A 184 -22.98 2.08 9.55
C SER A 184 -22.77 1.16 10.75
N SER A 185 -21.56 0.59 10.87
CA SER A 185 -21.18 -0.26 12.01
C SER A 185 -21.39 0.43 13.35
N GLN A 186 -21.12 1.73 13.45
CA GLN A 186 -21.36 2.53 14.66
C GLN A 186 -22.84 2.56 15.05
N THR A 187 -23.72 2.71 14.06
CA THR A 187 -25.18 2.69 14.28
C THR A 187 -25.65 1.30 14.68
N LEU A 188 -25.10 0.25 14.06
CA LEU A 188 -25.39 -1.15 14.43
C LEU A 188 -24.91 -1.48 15.85
N ILE A 189 -23.79 -0.92 16.31
CA ILE A 189 -23.34 -1.08 17.70
C ILE A 189 -24.36 -0.44 18.66
N ALA A 190 -24.88 0.74 18.33
CA ALA A 190 -25.93 1.37 19.14
C ALA A 190 -27.20 0.49 19.22
N TRP A 191 -27.55 -0.20 18.13
CA TRP A 191 -28.68 -1.13 18.07
C TRP A 191 -28.61 -2.29 19.07
N LEU A 192 -27.41 -2.67 19.52
CA LEU A 192 -27.23 -3.70 20.56
C LEU A 192 -27.89 -3.33 21.89
N SER A 193 -28.09 -2.03 22.15
CA SER A 193 -28.69 -1.49 23.37
C SER A 193 -30.20 -1.22 23.27
N VAL A 194 -30.78 -1.22 22.06
CA VAL A 194 -32.16 -0.78 21.82
C VAL A 194 -33.19 -1.82 22.25
N SER A 195 -33.16 -3.02 21.65
CA SER A 195 -34.07 -4.12 22.02
C SER A 195 -33.46 -5.48 21.65
N ARG A 196 -34.07 -6.58 22.13
CA ARG A 196 -33.61 -7.94 21.78
C ARG A 196 -33.65 -8.21 20.27
N LEU A 197 -34.67 -7.69 19.58
CA LEU A 197 -34.83 -7.86 18.13
C LEU A 197 -33.73 -7.09 17.37
N HIS A 198 -33.50 -5.81 17.72
CA HIS A 198 -32.41 -5.02 17.13
C HIS A 198 -31.05 -5.64 17.42
N ARG A 199 -30.84 -6.15 18.64
CA ARG A 199 -29.63 -6.86 19.01
C ARG A 199 -29.41 -8.11 18.16
N ALA A 200 -30.44 -8.92 17.93
CA ALA A 200 -30.34 -10.12 17.09
C ALA A 200 -29.96 -9.77 15.64
N VAL A 201 -30.62 -8.76 15.05
CA VAL A 201 -30.32 -8.29 13.69
C VAL A 201 -28.89 -7.70 13.62
N ALA A 202 -28.56 -6.80 14.54
CA ALA A 202 -27.27 -6.13 14.56
C ALA A 202 -26.12 -7.11 14.81
N HIS A 203 -26.29 -8.10 15.69
CA HIS A 203 -25.30 -9.13 15.93
C HIS A 203 -25.02 -9.95 14.67
N GLY A 204 -26.05 -10.38 13.95
CA GLY A 204 -25.89 -11.13 12.70
C GLY A 204 -25.14 -10.35 11.61
N LEU A 205 -25.25 -9.02 11.57
CA LEU A 205 -24.57 -8.18 10.59
C LEU A 205 -23.16 -7.75 11.04
N LEU A 206 -22.99 -7.36 12.31
CA LEU A 206 -21.70 -6.94 12.86
C LEU A 206 -20.67 -8.06 12.83
N PHE A 207 -21.10 -9.29 13.10
CA PHE A 207 -20.21 -10.46 13.12
C PHE A 207 -20.21 -11.24 11.81
N ALA A 208 -20.97 -10.82 10.80
CA ALA A 208 -20.88 -11.40 9.45
C ALA A 208 -19.50 -11.20 8.82
N SER A 209 -18.77 -10.16 9.24
CA SER A 209 -17.40 -9.87 8.80
C SER A 209 -16.50 -9.69 10.02
N VAL A 210 -15.55 -10.61 10.20
CA VAL A 210 -14.59 -10.60 11.30
C VAL A 210 -13.19 -10.33 10.77
N SER A 211 -12.49 -9.37 11.37
CA SER A 211 -11.09 -9.06 11.07
C SER A 211 -10.23 -9.31 12.31
N LEU A 212 -9.24 -10.20 12.16
CA LEU A 212 -8.31 -10.60 13.19
C LEU A 212 -6.94 -9.99 12.91
N TYR A 213 -6.41 -9.24 13.87
CA TYR A 213 -5.12 -8.57 13.77
C TYR A 213 -4.12 -9.20 14.74
N PHE A 214 -3.24 -10.04 14.19
CA PHE A 214 -2.11 -10.63 14.88
C PHE A 214 -0.89 -9.81 14.53
N ARG A 215 -0.70 -8.62 15.11
CA ARG A 215 0.46 -7.82 14.72
C ARG A 215 1.75 -8.50 15.17
N SER A 216 2.54 -9.00 14.21
CA SER A 216 3.91 -9.47 14.48
C SER A 216 4.72 -8.28 14.99
N SER A 217 5.46 -8.48 16.09
CA SER A 217 6.41 -7.49 16.58
C SER A 217 7.61 -7.45 15.62
N GLU A 218 7.42 -6.88 14.43
CA GLU A 218 8.55 -6.55 13.57
C GLU A 218 9.47 -5.63 14.37
N SER A 219 10.73 -6.03 14.44
CA SER A 219 11.76 -5.46 15.30
C SER A 219 11.94 -3.97 15.05
N GLY A 220 11.61 -3.13 16.04
CA GLY A 220 11.92 -1.69 16.00
C GLY A 220 10.80 -0.76 16.45
N VAL A 221 9.60 -1.25 16.73
CA VAL A 221 8.48 -0.37 17.14
C VAL A 221 8.56 0.00 18.62
N SER A 222 8.31 1.28 18.92
CA SER A 222 8.22 1.88 20.26
C SER A 222 7.42 1.02 21.27
N LEU A 223 7.82 1.06 22.54
CA LEU A 223 7.18 0.35 23.67
C LEU A 223 5.66 0.59 23.77
N GLU A 224 5.17 1.77 23.39
CA GLU A 224 3.73 2.07 23.36
C GLU A 224 2.98 1.21 22.33
N ALA A 225 3.57 1.02 21.16
CA ALA A 225 2.99 0.17 20.13
C ALA A 225 2.98 -1.31 20.56
N MET A 226 3.93 -1.73 21.40
CA MET A 226 3.93 -3.09 21.96
C MET A 226 2.71 -3.33 22.86
N THR A 227 2.34 -2.36 23.71
CA THR A 227 1.17 -2.52 24.60
C THR A 227 -0.16 -2.55 23.85
N ALA A 228 -0.32 -1.70 22.83
CA ALA A 228 -1.50 -1.71 21.96
C ALA A 228 -1.60 -3.03 21.16
N SER A 229 -0.46 -3.55 20.70
CA SER A 229 -0.36 -4.83 20.00
C SER A 229 -0.80 -6.00 20.87
N GLY A 230 -0.47 -5.99 22.17
CA GLY A 230 -0.89 -7.04 23.10
C GLY A 230 -2.41 -7.15 23.25
N LYS A 231 -3.12 -6.02 23.31
CA LYS A 231 -4.60 -6.00 23.38
C LYS A 231 -5.24 -6.51 22.10
N GLN A 232 -4.72 -6.13 20.93
CA GLN A 232 -5.24 -6.60 19.64
C GLN A 232 -5.03 -8.10 19.47
N PHE A 233 -3.86 -8.60 19.85
CA PHE A 233 -3.55 -10.01 19.84
C PHE A 233 -4.48 -10.81 20.76
N GLN A 234 -4.68 -10.37 22.00
CA GLN A 234 -5.60 -11.02 22.93
C GLN A 234 -7.03 -11.03 22.36
N HIS A 235 -7.51 -9.91 21.83
CA HIS A 235 -8.83 -9.83 21.20
C HIS A 235 -8.98 -10.79 20.00
N ALA A 236 -7.94 -10.91 19.17
CA ALA A 236 -7.94 -11.85 18.05
C ALA A 236 -8.02 -13.30 18.54
N ASN A 237 -7.30 -13.63 19.62
CA ASN A 237 -7.35 -14.96 20.25
C ASN A 237 -8.71 -15.25 20.89
N ASP A 238 -9.27 -14.31 21.67
CA ASP A 238 -10.59 -14.45 22.28
C ASP A 238 -11.67 -14.67 21.20
N MET A 239 -11.54 -13.97 20.06
CA MET A 239 -12.43 -14.16 18.91
C MET A 239 -12.26 -15.53 18.26
N LEU A 240 -11.02 -16.02 18.09
CA LEU A 240 -10.76 -17.38 17.58
C LEU A 240 -11.33 -18.45 18.51
N GLU A 241 -11.11 -18.32 19.82
CA GLU A 241 -11.64 -19.24 20.83
C GLU A 241 -13.17 -19.23 20.82
N ARG A 242 -13.79 -18.07 20.65
CA ARG A 242 -15.24 -17.95 20.51
C ARG A 242 -15.76 -18.66 19.25
N ILE A 243 -15.11 -18.46 18.10
CA ILE A 243 -15.48 -19.19 16.87
C ILE A 243 -15.30 -20.71 17.06
N ALA A 244 -14.25 -21.12 17.75
CA ALA A 244 -13.96 -22.52 18.02
C ALA A 244 -14.94 -23.19 19.02
N SER A 245 -15.60 -22.41 19.88
CA SER A 245 -16.45 -22.92 20.97
C SER A 245 -17.95 -22.70 20.76
N ASP A 246 -18.35 -21.70 19.98
CA ASP A 246 -19.75 -21.34 19.73
C ASP A 246 -20.10 -21.54 18.24
N GLU A 247 -20.72 -22.68 17.93
CA GLU A 247 -21.11 -23.05 16.56
C GLU A 247 -22.12 -22.06 15.95
N ILE A 248 -23.05 -21.54 16.77
CA ILE A 248 -24.07 -20.59 16.32
C ILE A 248 -23.40 -19.26 15.95
N PHE A 249 -22.44 -18.82 16.74
CA PHE A 249 -21.61 -17.67 16.41
C PHE A 249 -20.81 -17.91 15.13
N ALA A 250 -20.14 -19.06 15.01
CA ALA A 250 -19.33 -19.41 13.84
C ALA A 250 -20.16 -19.46 12.54
N GLU A 251 -21.39 -19.97 12.58
CA GLU A 251 -22.32 -19.99 11.45
C GLU A 251 -22.69 -18.56 10.97
N SER A 252 -22.65 -17.57 11.85
CA SER A 252 -22.94 -16.18 11.49
C SER A 252 -21.80 -15.50 10.70
N VAL A 253 -20.56 -15.99 10.83
CA VAL A 253 -19.38 -15.40 10.21
C VAL A 253 -19.29 -15.81 8.74
N ARG A 254 -19.46 -14.85 7.84
CA ARG A 254 -19.42 -15.07 6.38
C ARG A 254 -18.13 -14.59 5.73
N SER A 255 -17.45 -13.64 6.36
CA SER A 255 -16.18 -13.09 5.90
C SER A 255 -15.18 -13.09 7.03
N LEU A 256 -13.99 -13.66 6.80
CA LEU A 256 -12.88 -13.66 7.73
C LEU A 256 -11.66 -13.01 7.09
N ALA A 257 -11.08 -12.02 7.76
CA ALA A 257 -9.81 -11.42 7.39
C ALA A 257 -8.78 -11.66 8.50
N ILE A 258 -7.61 -12.18 8.14
CA ILE A 258 -6.50 -12.49 9.05
C ILE A 258 -5.30 -11.64 8.65
N HIS A 259 -4.84 -10.78 9.55
CA HIS A 259 -3.75 -9.86 9.33
C HIS A 259 -2.56 -10.15 10.24
N GLY A 260 -1.34 -10.19 9.69
CA GLY A 260 -0.10 -10.16 10.48
C GLY A 260 0.34 -11.49 11.12
N TYR A 261 -0.35 -12.59 10.86
CA TYR A 261 -0.17 -13.84 11.60
C TYR A 261 1.25 -14.41 11.40
N GLY A 262 2.12 -14.25 12.38
CA GLY A 262 3.51 -14.71 12.32
C GLY A 262 3.72 -16.13 12.87
N GLN A 263 4.82 -16.78 12.46
CA GLN A 263 5.22 -18.15 12.86
C GLN A 263 5.25 -18.42 14.38
N ARG A 264 5.32 -17.37 15.21
CA ARG A 264 5.39 -17.51 16.67
C ARG A 264 4.04 -17.54 17.37
N ALA A 265 2.93 -17.46 16.62
CA ALA A 265 1.61 -17.36 17.24
C ALA A 265 1.25 -18.60 18.06
N GLY A 266 1.72 -19.81 17.72
CA GLY A 266 1.41 -21.03 18.50
C GLY A 266 -0.08 -21.38 18.58
N HIS A 267 -0.94 -20.62 17.89
CA HIS A 267 -2.40 -20.74 17.90
C HIS A 267 -2.94 -21.39 16.61
N GLU A 268 -2.08 -22.06 15.84
CA GLU A 268 -2.46 -22.68 14.57
C GLU A 268 -3.52 -23.77 14.78
N GLY A 269 -3.42 -24.51 15.89
CA GLY A 269 -4.45 -25.47 16.29
C GLY A 269 -5.81 -24.82 16.54
N THR A 270 -5.84 -23.71 17.30
CA THR A 270 -7.08 -22.96 17.56
C THR A 270 -7.64 -22.36 16.28
N LEU A 271 -6.79 -21.82 15.39
CA LEU A 271 -7.21 -21.31 14.09
C LEU A 271 -7.83 -22.43 13.25
N LEU A 272 -7.16 -23.58 13.10
CA LEU A 272 -7.71 -24.71 12.34
C LEU A 272 -9.02 -25.23 12.92
N GLN A 273 -9.16 -25.23 14.25
CA GLN A 273 -10.41 -25.62 14.91
C GLN A 273 -11.52 -24.60 14.63
N ALA A 274 -11.24 -23.31 14.80
CA ALA A 274 -12.19 -22.23 14.48
C ALA A 274 -12.65 -22.33 13.03
N MET A 275 -11.71 -22.56 12.11
CA MET A 275 -11.99 -22.69 10.68
C MET A 275 -12.93 -23.86 10.38
N LYS A 276 -12.83 -24.99 11.07
CA LYS A 276 -13.78 -26.11 10.89
C LYS A 276 -15.23 -25.73 11.23
N ASN A 277 -15.43 -24.81 12.16
CA ASN A 277 -16.77 -24.37 12.58
C ASN A 277 -17.36 -23.29 11.65
N LEU A 278 -16.55 -22.64 10.80
CA LEU A 278 -16.96 -21.58 9.90
C LEU A 278 -17.67 -22.10 8.64
N THR A 279 -18.71 -22.91 8.83
CA THR A 279 -19.44 -23.61 7.75
C THR A 279 -20.10 -22.66 6.73
N SER A 280 -20.38 -21.42 7.13
CA SER A 280 -20.99 -20.37 6.31
C SER A 280 -19.98 -19.39 5.68
N LEU A 281 -18.67 -19.66 5.78
CA LEU A 281 -17.63 -18.79 5.27
C LEU A 281 -17.68 -18.70 3.73
N LYS A 282 -17.82 -17.47 3.22
CA LYS A 282 -17.83 -17.15 1.78
C LYS A 282 -16.61 -16.37 1.34
N SER A 283 -16.00 -15.60 2.25
CA SER A 283 -14.85 -14.75 1.96
C SER A 283 -13.74 -14.99 2.97
N LEU A 284 -12.55 -15.31 2.47
CA LEU A 284 -11.35 -15.46 3.27
C LEU A 284 -10.26 -14.52 2.73
N ARG A 285 -9.72 -13.68 3.60
CA ARG A 285 -8.57 -12.82 3.31
C ARG A 285 -7.46 -13.09 4.31
N ILE A 286 -6.28 -13.38 3.82
CA ILE A 286 -5.07 -13.58 4.63
C ILE A 286 -4.06 -12.55 4.13
N SER A 287 -3.58 -11.66 4.99
CA SER A 287 -2.70 -10.56 4.60
C SER A 287 -1.53 -10.43 5.57
N GLN A 288 -0.31 -10.30 5.04
CA GLN A 288 0.91 -10.14 5.86
C GLN A 288 1.08 -11.26 6.90
N SER A 289 0.68 -12.47 6.56
CA SER A 289 0.72 -13.62 7.45
C SER A 289 1.71 -14.63 6.93
N ASP A 290 2.59 -15.11 7.80
CA ASP A 290 3.50 -16.24 7.59
C ASP A 290 2.82 -17.53 8.09
N LEU A 291 1.60 -17.79 7.62
CA LEU A 291 0.90 -19.03 7.95
C LEU A 291 1.66 -20.21 7.35
N GLU A 292 1.82 -21.28 8.13
CA GLU A 292 2.37 -22.52 7.58
C GLU A 292 1.47 -23.00 6.43
N PRO A 293 2.04 -23.44 5.29
CA PRO A 293 1.25 -23.93 4.17
C PRO A 293 0.28 -25.07 4.53
N SER A 294 0.62 -25.89 5.52
CA SER A 294 -0.24 -26.95 6.08
C SER A 294 -1.54 -26.38 6.66
N VAL A 295 -1.47 -25.22 7.33
CA VAL A 295 -2.60 -24.53 7.96
C VAL A 295 -3.48 -23.92 6.88
N VAL A 296 -2.87 -23.23 5.92
CA VAL A 296 -3.60 -22.69 4.76
C VAL A 296 -4.32 -23.82 4.02
N GLN A 297 -3.65 -24.95 3.83
CA GLN A 297 -4.25 -26.13 3.21
C GLN A 297 -5.45 -26.66 4.02
N GLY A 298 -5.29 -26.85 5.34
CA GLY A 298 -6.38 -27.30 6.20
C GLY A 298 -7.57 -26.35 6.22
N ILE A 299 -7.32 -25.04 6.09
CA ILE A 299 -8.35 -24.03 5.91
C ILE A 299 -9.11 -24.25 4.59
N LEU A 300 -8.40 -24.36 3.47
CA LEU A 300 -9.05 -24.46 2.16
C LEU A 300 -9.85 -25.76 1.98
N GLU A 301 -9.37 -26.87 2.54
CA GLU A 301 -10.07 -28.16 2.50
C GLU A 301 -11.43 -28.13 3.20
N GLY A 302 -11.58 -27.32 4.26
CA GLY A 302 -12.84 -27.16 4.98
C GLY A 302 -13.89 -26.32 4.25
N HIS A 303 -13.51 -25.57 3.21
CA HIS A 303 -14.35 -24.51 2.64
C HIS A 303 -14.40 -24.54 1.09
N PRO A 304 -14.97 -25.58 0.46
CA PRO A 304 -15.05 -25.68 -1.00
C PRO A 304 -15.95 -24.62 -1.66
N TYR A 305 -16.84 -23.98 -0.88
CA TYR A 305 -17.81 -22.99 -1.35
C TYR A 305 -17.33 -21.53 -1.23
N LEU A 306 -16.02 -21.31 -1.04
CA LEU A 306 -15.45 -19.97 -0.98
C LEU A 306 -15.69 -19.22 -2.30
N GLN A 307 -16.27 -18.02 -2.17
CA GLN A 307 -16.54 -17.12 -3.27
C GLN A 307 -15.43 -16.07 -3.42
N THR A 308 -14.82 -15.66 -2.30
CA THR A 308 -13.71 -14.70 -2.29
C THR A 308 -12.53 -15.29 -1.54
N LEU A 309 -11.36 -15.25 -2.17
CA LEU A 309 -10.12 -15.72 -1.59
C LEU A 309 -9.01 -14.71 -1.88
N SER A 310 -8.33 -14.25 -0.82
CA SER A 310 -7.24 -13.28 -0.94
C SER A 310 -6.05 -13.72 -0.08
N PHE A 311 -4.87 -13.73 -0.68
CA PHE A 311 -3.62 -14.04 -0.01
C PHE A 311 -2.62 -12.90 -0.19
N GLY A 312 -1.91 -12.57 0.89
CA GLY A 312 -0.83 -11.59 0.89
C GLY A 312 0.45 -12.18 1.48
N ARG A 313 1.54 -12.08 0.73
CA ARG A 313 2.94 -12.43 1.04
C ARG A 313 3.22 -13.88 1.50
N SER A 314 2.20 -14.67 1.85
CA SER A 314 2.35 -16.08 2.22
C SER A 314 2.75 -16.94 1.01
N ALA A 315 3.60 -17.95 1.25
CA ALA A 315 3.79 -19.04 0.31
C ALA A 315 2.54 -19.93 0.31
N ILE A 316 2.01 -20.26 -0.87
CA ILE A 316 0.86 -21.16 -1.02
C ILE A 316 1.35 -22.42 -1.72
N ILE A 317 0.94 -23.58 -1.21
CA ILE A 317 1.23 -24.88 -1.85
C ILE A 317 0.10 -25.18 -2.86
N PRO A 318 0.41 -25.26 -4.17
CA PRO A 318 -0.59 -25.35 -5.26
C PRO A 318 -1.57 -26.57 -5.26
N PRO A 319 -1.18 -27.82 -4.94
CA PRO A 319 -1.91 -29.03 -5.36
C PRO A 319 -3.35 -29.23 -4.83
N ARG A 320 -3.88 -28.40 -3.92
CA ARG A 320 -5.24 -28.60 -3.36
C ARG A 320 -6.20 -27.42 -3.50
N LEU A 321 -5.79 -26.37 -4.21
CA LEU A 321 -6.70 -25.31 -4.65
C LEU A 321 -7.76 -25.82 -5.65
N ALA A 322 -7.55 -27.00 -6.23
CA ALA A 322 -8.50 -27.66 -7.13
C ALA A 322 -9.85 -28.01 -6.50
N ALA A 323 -9.95 -28.06 -5.16
CA ALA A 323 -11.21 -28.33 -4.47
C ALA A 323 -12.20 -27.15 -4.56
N ILE A 324 -11.71 -25.93 -4.75
CA ILE A 324 -12.55 -24.74 -4.82
C ILE A 324 -13.01 -24.57 -6.26
N SER A 325 -14.33 -24.69 -6.48
CA SER A 325 -14.93 -24.55 -7.82
C SER A 325 -15.81 -23.29 -7.97
N SER A 326 -16.18 -22.68 -6.84
CA SER A 326 -17.17 -21.59 -6.78
C SER A 326 -16.54 -20.19 -6.65
N LEU A 327 -15.22 -20.07 -6.83
CA LEU A 327 -14.49 -18.84 -6.60
C LEU A 327 -14.86 -17.76 -7.63
N GLN A 328 -15.35 -16.62 -7.14
CA GLN A 328 -15.72 -15.47 -7.96
C GLN A 328 -14.67 -14.35 -7.91
N SER A 329 -13.96 -14.22 -6.78
CA SER A 329 -12.95 -13.20 -6.56
C SER A 329 -11.68 -13.83 -6.02
N PHE A 330 -10.58 -13.68 -6.75
CA PHE A 330 -9.27 -14.16 -6.35
C PHE A 330 -8.28 -12.99 -6.27
N SER A 331 -7.53 -12.92 -5.17
CA SER A 331 -6.48 -11.93 -4.97
C SER A 331 -5.21 -12.62 -4.49
N LEU A 332 -4.09 -12.40 -5.16
CA LEU A 332 -2.80 -12.96 -4.80
C LEU A 332 -1.72 -11.90 -4.86
N TRP A 333 -1.21 -11.51 -3.70
CA TRP A 333 -0.07 -10.60 -3.56
C TRP A 333 1.17 -11.40 -3.18
N SER A 334 2.06 -11.58 -4.14
CA SER A 334 3.23 -12.45 -4.03
C SER A 334 4.49 -11.70 -3.60
N ILE A 335 5.48 -12.43 -3.10
CA ILE A 335 6.88 -12.00 -3.13
C ILE A 335 7.36 -12.09 -4.59
N PRO A 336 8.14 -11.13 -5.11
CA PRO A 336 8.70 -11.20 -6.45
C PRO A 336 9.47 -12.51 -6.69
N ASN A 337 9.34 -13.09 -7.88
CA ASN A 337 10.01 -14.35 -8.30
C ASN A 337 9.56 -15.64 -7.58
N SER A 338 8.42 -15.64 -6.90
CA SER A 338 7.87 -16.89 -6.34
C SER A 338 7.23 -17.76 -7.43
N VAL A 339 7.90 -18.85 -7.79
CA VAL A 339 7.39 -19.87 -8.74
C VAL A 339 6.10 -20.51 -8.24
N GLN A 340 6.02 -20.82 -6.93
CA GLN A 340 4.84 -21.43 -6.32
C GLN A 340 3.58 -20.56 -6.45
N ASN A 341 3.75 -19.24 -6.38
CA ASN A 341 2.62 -18.31 -6.51
C ASN A 341 2.16 -18.18 -7.96
N GLN A 342 3.06 -18.31 -8.94
CA GLN A 342 2.70 -18.41 -10.36
C GLN A 342 1.91 -19.70 -10.63
N GLU A 343 2.41 -20.83 -10.15
CA GLU A 343 1.71 -22.13 -10.24
C GLU A 343 0.34 -22.09 -9.58
N THR A 344 0.24 -21.45 -8.41
CA THR A 344 -1.02 -21.23 -7.70
C THR A 344 -2.00 -20.41 -8.53
N ALA A 345 -1.56 -19.27 -9.10
CA ALA A 345 -2.41 -18.43 -9.95
C ALA A 345 -2.89 -19.22 -11.19
N HIS A 346 -1.99 -19.97 -11.83
CA HIS A 346 -2.29 -20.82 -12.97
C HIS A 346 -3.37 -21.87 -12.63
N LEU A 347 -3.17 -22.64 -11.55
CA LEU A 347 -4.14 -23.66 -11.12
C LEU A 347 -5.51 -23.05 -10.78
N ILE A 348 -5.56 -21.87 -10.16
CA ILE A 348 -6.83 -21.19 -9.90
C ILE A 348 -7.51 -20.77 -11.19
N LEU A 349 -6.77 -20.24 -12.18
CA LEU A 349 -7.36 -19.91 -13.47
C LEU A 349 -7.87 -21.14 -14.22
N GLN A 350 -7.17 -22.26 -14.13
CA GLN A 350 -7.61 -23.52 -14.74
C GLN A 350 -8.86 -24.09 -14.06
N ASN A 351 -8.89 -24.12 -12.74
CA ASN A 351 -9.99 -24.75 -11.98
C ASN A 351 -11.23 -23.84 -11.86
N CYS A 352 -11.01 -22.53 -11.65
CA CYS A 352 -12.06 -21.55 -11.39
C CYS A 352 -12.33 -20.62 -12.59
N GLY A 353 -11.69 -20.83 -13.75
CA GLY A 353 -11.85 -19.94 -14.91
C GLY A 353 -13.29 -19.74 -15.35
N ASN A 354 -14.18 -20.69 -15.02
CA ASN A 354 -15.60 -20.61 -15.32
C ASN A 354 -16.40 -19.70 -14.38
N THR A 355 -16.00 -19.58 -13.12
CA THR A 355 -16.71 -18.87 -12.04
C THR A 355 -16.07 -17.53 -11.70
N LEU A 356 -14.78 -17.40 -11.98
CA LEU A 356 -13.97 -16.23 -11.64
C LEU A 356 -14.42 -14.98 -12.41
N ARG A 357 -14.68 -13.89 -11.66
CA ARG A 357 -15.09 -12.58 -12.16
C ARG A 357 -14.10 -11.49 -11.82
N ASN A 358 -13.45 -11.59 -10.66
CA ASN A 358 -12.49 -10.60 -10.19
C ASN A 358 -11.14 -11.30 -9.96
N LEU A 359 -10.10 -10.77 -10.59
CA LEU A 359 -8.74 -11.28 -10.48
C LEU A 359 -7.81 -10.12 -10.11
N GLU A 360 -7.17 -10.21 -8.94
CA GLU A 360 -6.18 -9.24 -8.47
C GLU A 360 -4.84 -9.94 -8.23
N LEU A 361 -3.80 -9.53 -8.94
CA LEU A 361 -2.49 -10.15 -8.89
C LEU A 361 -1.42 -9.10 -8.61
N GLY A 362 -0.66 -9.30 -7.55
CA GLY A 362 0.36 -8.38 -7.07
C GLY A 362 1.75 -9.01 -7.08
N ALA A 363 2.74 -8.31 -7.63
CA ALA A 363 4.17 -8.67 -7.60
C ALA A 363 4.51 -10.08 -8.13
N ILE A 364 3.71 -10.59 -9.08
CA ILE A 364 3.98 -11.83 -9.81
C ILE A 364 4.85 -11.50 -11.03
N GLU A 365 5.98 -12.18 -11.22
CA GLU A 365 6.78 -12.04 -12.44
C GLU A 365 6.30 -13.03 -13.52
N GLY A 366 6.52 -12.75 -14.81
CA GLY A 366 6.31 -13.75 -15.87
C GLY A 366 4.84 -14.11 -16.15
N ALA A 367 3.92 -13.14 -16.12
CA ALA A 367 2.49 -13.36 -16.37
C ALA A 367 2.11 -13.82 -17.80
N GLY A 368 3.09 -14.03 -18.68
CA GLY A 368 2.87 -14.38 -20.10
C GLY A 368 2.28 -15.75 -20.34
N ASP A 369 2.75 -16.76 -19.60
CA ASP A 369 2.60 -18.14 -20.06
C ASP A 369 1.43 -18.87 -19.39
N TRP A 370 0.89 -18.33 -18.29
CA TRP A 370 -0.11 -19.01 -17.46
C TRP A 370 -1.50 -18.34 -17.47
N LEU A 371 -1.67 -17.24 -18.19
CA LEU A 371 -3.00 -16.66 -18.38
C LEU A 371 -3.80 -17.54 -19.36
N GLU A 372 -4.91 -18.08 -18.90
CA GLU A 372 -5.79 -18.93 -19.71
C GLU A 372 -6.81 -18.06 -20.48
N PRO A 373 -6.87 -18.14 -21.82
CA PRO A 373 -7.82 -17.37 -22.64
C PRO A 373 -9.29 -17.52 -22.20
N ALA A 374 -9.68 -18.75 -21.86
CA ALA A 374 -11.04 -19.06 -21.44
C ALA A 374 -11.42 -18.33 -20.15
N ALA A 375 -10.51 -18.21 -19.19
CA ALA A 375 -10.74 -17.50 -17.94
C ALA A 375 -10.86 -15.99 -18.17
N LEU A 376 -9.97 -15.41 -18.99
CA LEU A 376 -9.99 -13.97 -19.31
C LEU A 376 -11.31 -13.50 -19.92
N SER A 377 -11.94 -14.34 -20.74
CA SER A 377 -13.24 -14.02 -21.35
C SER A 377 -14.36 -13.81 -20.33
N ARG A 378 -14.23 -14.27 -19.07
CA ARG A 378 -15.27 -14.17 -18.03
C ARG A 378 -14.97 -13.14 -16.95
N ILE A 379 -13.73 -12.69 -16.86
CA ILE A 379 -13.27 -11.71 -15.89
C ILE A 379 -13.87 -10.35 -16.23
N ARG A 380 -14.48 -9.72 -15.21
CA ARG A 380 -15.01 -8.36 -15.25
C ARG A 380 -14.04 -7.37 -14.65
N SER A 381 -13.33 -7.75 -13.58
CA SER A 381 -12.33 -6.90 -12.93
C SER A 381 -10.98 -7.59 -12.96
N LEU A 382 -10.01 -7.00 -13.67
CA LEU A 382 -8.63 -7.44 -13.72
C LEU A 382 -7.72 -6.37 -13.13
N SER A 383 -7.02 -6.72 -12.04
CA SER A 383 -6.00 -5.89 -11.42
C SER A 383 -4.67 -6.63 -11.44
N TYR A 384 -3.66 -6.01 -12.01
CA TYR A 384 -2.30 -6.53 -12.06
C TYR A 384 -1.34 -5.44 -11.59
N CYS A 385 -0.76 -5.63 -10.40
CA CYS A 385 0.01 -4.62 -9.70
C CYS A 385 1.44 -5.07 -9.40
N ASP A 386 2.41 -4.15 -9.47
CA ASP A 386 3.83 -4.33 -9.14
C ASP A 386 4.60 -5.47 -9.83
N GLY A 387 3.96 -6.19 -10.74
CA GLY A 387 4.51 -7.31 -11.50
C GLY A 387 5.20 -6.91 -12.80
N ARG A 388 5.82 -7.90 -13.44
CA ARG A 388 6.40 -7.78 -14.79
C ARG A 388 5.44 -8.39 -15.80
N LEU A 389 4.80 -7.54 -16.58
CA LEU A 389 3.88 -7.94 -17.65
C LEU A 389 4.65 -8.04 -18.97
N SER A 390 4.52 -9.18 -19.66
CA SER A 390 5.09 -9.36 -21.01
C SER A 390 4.15 -8.78 -22.08
N SER A 391 4.68 -8.50 -23.26
CA SER A 391 3.87 -8.10 -24.42
C SER A 391 2.85 -9.18 -24.80
N THR A 392 3.22 -10.46 -24.70
CA THR A 392 2.33 -11.61 -24.94
C THR A 392 1.16 -11.66 -23.95
N ALA A 393 1.43 -11.43 -22.66
CA ALA A 393 0.39 -11.37 -21.64
C ALA A 393 -0.60 -10.23 -21.94
N LEU A 394 -0.07 -9.04 -22.24
CA LEU A 394 -0.89 -7.87 -22.53
C LEU A 394 -1.73 -8.06 -23.79
N GLU A 395 -1.16 -8.61 -24.85
CA GLU A 395 -1.86 -8.96 -26.09
C GLU A 395 -3.00 -9.96 -25.81
N MET A 396 -2.75 -10.99 -25.00
CA MET A 396 -3.76 -11.95 -24.61
C MET A 396 -4.88 -11.31 -23.77
N ILE A 397 -4.55 -10.42 -22.84
CA ILE A 397 -5.54 -9.65 -22.07
C ILE A 397 -6.39 -8.79 -23.03
N LEU A 398 -5.76 -8.08 -23.97
CA LEU A 398 -6.43 -7.21 -24.94
C LEU A 398 -7.33 -7.99 -25.92
N THR A 399 -6.92 -9.18 -26.35
CA THR A 399 -7.67 -10.00 -27.31
C THR A 399 -8.78 -10.81 -26.66
N GLN A 400 -8.56 -11.37 -25.47
CA GLN A 400 -9.49 -12.32 -24.84
C GLN A 400 -10.38 -11.69 -23.77
N GLY A 401 -9.98 -10.56 -23.19
CA GLY A 401 -10.68 -9.93 -22.06
C GLY A 401 -11.95 -9.14 -22.41
N SER A 402 -12.74 -9.54 -23.41
CA SER A 402 -13.85 -8.72 -23.94
C SER A 402 -14.91 -8.27 -22.91
N ASN A 403 -15.04 -8.99 -21.78
CA ASN A 403 -15.98 -8.68 -20.70
C ASN A 403 -15.39 -7.83 -19.56
N ILE A 404 -14.13 -7.38 -19.68
CA ILE A 404 -13.49 -6.55 -18.66
C ILE A 404 -14.18 -5.19 -18.58
N GLU A 405 -14.73 -4.90 -17.41
CA GLU A 405 -15.32 -3.61 -17.00
C GLU A 405 -14.31 -2.76 -16.21
N GLU A 406 -13.40 -3.39 -15.48
CA GLU A 406 -12.35 -2.75 -14.68
C GLU A 406 -10.98 -3.33 -15.00
N LEU A 407 -10.07 -2.47 -15.45
CA LEU A 407 -8.69 -2.81 -15.78
C LEU A 407 -7.73 -1.92 -14.99
N ILE A 408 -6.96 -2.53 -14.09
CA ILE A 408 -5.90 -1.88 -13.32
C ILE A 408 -4.58 -2.53 -13.71
N LEU A 409 -3.69 -1.79 -14.36
CA LEU A 409 -2.36 -2.26 -14.77
C LEU A 409 -1.29 -1.35 -14.16
N HIS A 410 -0.68 -1.81 -13.06
CA HIS A 410 0.51 -1.21 -12.49
C HIS A 410 1.69 -2.12 -12.75
N VAL A 411 2.40 -1.85 -13.84
CA VAL A 411 3.39 -2.79 -14.38
C VAL A 411 4.77 -2.17 -14.44
N LYS A 412 5.76 -3.01 -14.15
CA LYS A 412 7.16 -2.75 -14.46
C LYS A 412 7.43 -3.34 -15.85
N PRO A 413 7.80 -2.52 -16.85
CA PRO A 413 8.03 -3.00 -18.20
C PRO A 413 9.22 -3.96 -18.24
N THR A 414 9.12 -5.00 -19.07
CA THR A 414 10.28 -5.79 -19.49
C THR A 414 11.02 -5.06 -20.63
N PRO A 415 12.29 -5.39 -20.93
CA PRO A 415 13.03 -4.75 -22.03
C PRO A 415 12.37 -4.92 -23.41
N THR A 416 11.58 -5.98 -23.59
CA THR A 416 10.82 -6.29 -24.81
C THR A 416 9.37 -5.79 -24.77
N PHE A 417 9.00 -5.07 -23.70
CA PHE A 417 7.64 -4.57 -23.52
C PHE A 417 7.40 -3.37 -24.42
N ALA A 418 6.56 -3.55 -25.44
CA ALA A 418 6.16 -2.52 -26.40
C ALA A 418 4.65 -2.26 -26.30
N PRO A 419 4.16 -1.67 -25.20
CA PRO A 419 2.73 -1.52 -24.97
C PRO A 419 2.05 -0.59 -25.98
N ALA A 420 2.73 0.42 -26.53
CA ALA A 420 2.11 1.34 -27.49
C ALA A 420 1.61 0.66 -28.76
N SER A 421 2.37 -0.29 -29.32
CA SER A 421 1.96 -1.00 -30.53
C SER A 421 0.73 -1.87 -30.28
N LEU A 422 0.66 -2.51 -29.11
CA LEU A 422 -0.48 -3.33 -28.69
C LEU A 422 -1.74 -2.50 -28.47
N PHE A 423 -1.66 -1.39 -27.72
CA PHE A 423 -2.82 -0.53 -27.51
C PHE A 423 -3.35 0.07 -28.83
N LYS A 424 -2.46 0.38 -29.79
CA LYS A 424 -2.87 0.81 -31.14
C LYS A 424 -3.54 -0.31 -31.93
N ALA A 425 -2.93 -1.49 -31.96
CA ALA A 425 -3.47 -2.66 -32.67
C ALA A 425 -4.85 -3.06 -32.13
N TYR A 426 -5.06 -2.91 -30.82
CA TYR A 426 -6.27 -3.31 -30.11
C TYR A 426 -7.04 -2.11 -29.53
N ALA A 427 -7.12 -1.00 -30.27
CA ALA A 427 -7.79 0.24 -29.81
C ALA A 427 -9.25 0.04 -29.36
N LYS A 428 -9.94 -0.95 -29.94
CA LYS A 428 -11.35 -1.30 -29.64
C LYS A 428 -11.53 -2.40 -28.59
N ALA A 429 -10.47 -2.85 -27.92
CA ALA A 429 -10.59 -3.87 -26.88
C ALA A 429 -11.44 -3.39 -25.69
N PHE A 430 -12.06 -4.31 -24.95
CA PHE A 430 -12.90 -4.03 -23.78
C PHE A 430 -14.10 -3.11 -24.06
N PRO A 431 -15.07 -3.50 -24.90
CA PRO A 431 -16.24 -2.66 -25.19
C PRO A 431 -17.01 -2.20 -23.94
N ASN A 432 -16.93 -2.97 -22.85
CA ASN A 432 -17.62 -2.68 -21.58
C ASN A 432 -16.74 -1.97 -20.53
N LEU A 433 -15.56 -1.46 -20.90
CA LEU A 433 -14.64 -0.84 -19.97
C LEU A 433 -15.23 0.42 -19.33
N ARG A 434 -15.36 0.39 -18.00
CA ARG A 434 -15.87 1.48 -17.16
C ARG A 434 -14.77 2.08 -16.29
N ARG A 435 -13.78 1.30 -15.89
CA ARG A 435 -12.71 1.73 -14.99
C ARG A 435 -11.37 1.35 -15.57
N LEU A 436 -10.52 2.33 -15.80
CA LEU A 436 -9.18 2.12 -16.29
C LEU A 436 -8.18 2.81 -15.38
N SER A 437 -7.23 2.04 -14.85
CA SER A 437 -6.04 2.61 -14.25
C SER A 437 -4.77 2.03 -14.84
N LEU A 438 -3.90 2.92 -15.30
CA LEU A 438 -2.61 2.59 -15.89
C LEU A 438 -1.51 3.33 -15.14
N ARG A 439 -0.56 2.55 -14.64
CA ARG A 439 0.70 3.02 -14.07
C ARG A 439 1.83 2.16 -14.65
N ILE A 440 2.42 2.65 -15.74
CA ILE A 440 3.48 1.92 -16.43
C ILE A 440 4.78 2.63 -16.08
N ASN A 441 5.63 1.99 -15.28
CA ASN A 441 6.89 2.58 -14.87
C ASN A 441 7.90 2.51 -16.03
N ASP A 442 7.81 3.45 -16.97
CA ASP A 442 8.56 3.49 -18.22
C ASP A 442 10.05 3.84 -18.06
N SER A 443 10.56 3.92 -16.82
CA SER A 443 11.96 4.23 -16.50
C SER A 443 13.00 3.41 -17.30
N PHE A 444 12.60 2.26 -17.85
CA PHE A 444 13.46 1.38 -18.63
C PHE A 444 13.13 1.26 -20.12
N ALA A 445 11.90 1.59 -20.56
CA ALA A 445 11.41 1.22 -21.88
C ALA A 445 11.29 2.39 -22.88
N LEU A 446 11.33 3.66 -22.43
CA LEU A 446 11.25 4.86 -23.28
C LEU A 446 10.23 4.76 -24.43
N ASP A 447 9.05 4.17 -24.18
CA ASP A 447 7.99 4.06 -25.18
C ASP A 447 7.26 5.41 -25.31
N LEU A 448 7.86 6.32 -26.08
CA LEU A 448 7.34 7.68 -26.31
C LEU A 448 5.94 7.67 -26.95
N GLY A 449 5.55 6.58 -27.62
CA GLY A 449 4.26 6.43 -28.28
C GLY A 449 3.13 5.96 -27.37
N LEU A 450 3.45 5.46 -26.17
CA LEU A 450 2.50 4.80 -25.28
C LEU A 450 1.37 5.72 -24.85
N PHE A 451 1.68 6.96 -24.48
CA PHE A 451 0.66 7.89 -24.04
C PHE A 451 -0.39 8.15 -25.13
N ASN A 452 0.06 8.39 -26.36
CA ASN A 452 -0.83 8.61 -27.50
C ASN A 452 -1.66 7.35 -27.82
N ALA A 453 -1.05 6.17 -27.74
CA ALA A 453 -1.76 4.90 -27.91
C ALA A 453 -2.86 4.70 -26.87
N ILE A 454 -2.60 5.05 -25.60
CA ILE A 454 -3.58 5.00 -24.52
C ILE A 454 -4.71 6.00 -24.76
N LEU A 455 -4.40 7.23 -25.18
CA LEU A 455 -5.43 8.23 -25.51
C LEU A 455 -6.34 7.77 -26.65
N GLU A 456 -5.77 7.18 -27.70
CA GLU A 456 -6.53 6.61 -28.82
C GLU A 456 -7.40 5.44 -28.35
N PHE A 457 -6.84 4.58 -27.51
CA PHE A 457 -7.55 3.45 -26.92
C PHE A 457 -8.72 3.87 -26.02
N ILE A 458 -8.59 4.97 -25.26
CA ILE A 458 -9.66 5.47 -24.37
C ILE A 458 -10.72 6.27 -25.13
N ARG A 459 -10.35 6.88 -26.27
CA ARG A 459 -11.21 7.76 -27.05
C ARG A 459 -12.54 7.07 -27.38
N ASP A 460 -13.63 7.84 -27.30
CA ASP A 460 -15.00 7.43 -27.67
C ASP A 460 -15.58 6.30 -26.81
N ARG A 461 -15.22 6.27 -25.52
CA ARG A 461 -15.79 5.35 -24.52
C ARG A 461 -16.78 6.07 -23.61
N PRO A 462 -18.07 6.18 -23.99
CA PRO A 462 -19.05 6.97 -23.23
C PRO A 462 -19.35 6.41 -21.84
N ASN A 463 -19.15 5.10 -21.64
CA ASN A 463 -19.40 4.40 -20.37
C ASN A 463 -18.21 4.45 -19.40
N MET A 464 -17.10 5.10 -19.77
CA MET A 464 -15.95 5.25 -18.90
C MET A 464 -16.33 6.09 -17.67
N GLU A 465 -16.33 5.48 -16.49
CA GLU A 465 -16.61 6.13 -15.21
C GLU A 465 -15.34 6.58 -14.49
N MET A 466 -14.24 5.85 -14.65
CA MET A 466 -12.97 6.21 -14.02
C MET A 466 -11.79 6.06 -14.95
N LEU A 467 -10.95 7.10 -14.94
CA LEU A 467 -9.67 7.12 -15.61
C LEU A 467 -8.56 7.51 -14.63
N ALA A 468 -7.58 6.64 -14.44
CA ALA A 468 -6.36 6.91 -13.70
C ALA A 468 -5.12 6.66 -14.56
N VAL A 469 -4.37 7.72 -14.85
CA VAL A 469 -3.20 7.66 -15.73
C VAL A 469 -2.02 8.21 -14.96
N GLN A 470 -1.02 7.37 -14.68
CA GLN A 470 0.09 7.71 -13.79
C GLN A 470 1.48 7.40 -14.39
N ASP A 471 2.49 8.19 -13.97
CA ASP A 471 3.93 7.96 -14.18
C ASP A 471 4.40 7.85 -15.66
N PHE A 472 3.86 8.66 -16.57
CA PHE A 472 4.38 8.76 -17.96
C PHE A 472 5.56 9.73 -18.05
N SER A 473 6.77 9.24 -18.33
CA SER A 473 8.00 10.05 -18.22
C SER A 473 8.32 10.93 -19.44
N GLY A 474 7.58 10.84 -20.55
CA GLY A 474 8.08 11.32 -21.84
C GLY A 474 7.43 12.51 -22.56
N ALA A 475 6.30 13.11 -22.13
CA ALA A 475 5.49 13.89 -23.10
C ALA A 475 4.69 15.10 -22.57
N GLY A 476 5.19 15.89 -21.60
CA GLY A 476 4.42 16.95 -20.92
C GLY A 476 3.50 17.85 -21.77
N ARG A 477 3.96 18.36 -22.93
CA ARG A 477 3.13 19.22 -23.79
C ARG A 477 2.20 18.46 -24.75
N MET A 478 2.69 17.39 -25.38
CA MET A 478 1.85 16.56 -26.25
C MET A 478 0.72 15.86 -25.47
N VAL A 479 1.00 15.59 -24.19
CA VAL A 479 0.04 15.01 -23.25
C VAL A 479 -1.18 15.89 -23.08
N ALA A 480 -1.01 17.21 -22.98
CA ALA A 480 -2.09 18.13 -22.66
C ALA A 480 -3.16 18.20 -23.74
N ALA A 481 -2.75 18.49 -24.99
CA ALA A 481 -3.66 18.63 -26.12
C ALA A 481 -4.38 17.31 -26.43
N GLY A 482 -3.64 16.18 -26.43
CA GLY A 482 -4.22 14.87 -26.67
C GLY A 482 -5.21 14.46 -25.58
N LEU A 483 -4.86 14.70 -24.30
CA LEU A 483 -5.70 14.37 -23.16
C LEU A 483 -6.95 15.23 -23.13
N GLY A 484 -6.84 16.53 -23.41
CA GLY A 484 -7.98 17.43 -23.49
C GLY A 484 -9.01 16.96 -24.51
N GLY A 485 -8.58 16.64 -25.73
CA GLY A 485 -9.46 16.08 -26.76
C GLY A 485 -10.10 14.75 -26.37
N CYS A 486 -9.37 13.88 -25.64
CA CYS A 486 -9.89 12.60 -25.15
C CYS A 486 -10.92 12.78 -24.03
N LEU A 487 -10.64 13.62 -23.02
CA LEU A 487 -11.54 13.86 -21.90
C LEU A 487 -12.90 14.42 -22.35
N ALA A 488 -12.91 15.24 -23.41
CA ALA A 488 -14.14 15.76 -24.00
C ALA A 488 -15.06 14.67 -24.58
N THR A 489 -14.53 13.50 -24.95
CA THR A 489 -15.31 12.37 -25.48
C THR A 489 -15.75 11.36 -24.41
N LEU A 490 -15.49 11.64 -23.12
CA LEU A 490 -15.85 10.78 -21.99
C LEU A 490 -16.99 11.40 -21.14
N PRO A 491 -18.24 11.47 -21.64
CA PRO A 491 -19.35 12.08 -20.92
C PRO A 491 -19.69 11.36 -19.61
N GLY A 492 -19.39 10.07 -19.48
CA GLY A 492 -19.66 9.27 -18.28
C GLY A 492 -18.61 9.40 -17.16
N LEU A 493 -17.54 10.16 -17.36
CA LEU A 493 -16.39 10.18 -16.45
C LEU A 493 -16.75 10.84 -15.12
N LYS A 494 -16.70 10.06 -14.04
CA LYS A 494 -16.98 10.48 -12.66
C LYS A 494 -15.70 10.68 -11.85
N ALA A 495 -14.65 9.91 -12.11
CA ALA A 495 -13.39 10.00 -11.37
C ALA A 495 -12.19 10.10 -12.32
N LEU A 496 -11.33 11.09 -12.08
CA LEU A 496 -10.14 11.33 -12.87
C LEU A 496 -8.92 11.44 -11.94
N LYS A 497 -7.95 10.54 -12.12
CA LYS A 497 -6.65 10.62 -11.46
C LYS A 497 -5.55 10.82 -12.49
N LEU A 498 -4.81 11.91 -12.38
CA LEU A 498 -3.69 12.22 -13.26
C LEU A 498 -2.42 12.34 -12.43
N SER A 499 -1.43 11.49 -12.68
CA SER A 499 -0.06 11.72 -12.20
C SER A 499 0.74 12.33 -13.33
N ALA A 500 0.90 13.64 -13.24
CA ALA A 500 1.46 14.44 -14.30
C ALA A 500 2.52 15.37 -13.74
N ARG A 501 3.69 14.77 -13.48
CA ARG A 501 4.91 15.50 -13.12
C ARG A 501 5.31 16.57 -14.15
N TYR A 502 4.74 16.50 -15.36
CA TYR A 502 5.03 17.42 -16.46
C TYR A 502 3.84 18.28 -16.91
N LEU A 503 2.64 18.10 -16.33
CA LEU A 503 1.53 19.03 -16.59
C LEU A 503 1.72 20.26 -15.70
N LYS A 504 2.30 21.30 -16.29
CA LYS A 504 2.58 22.60 -15.68
C LYS A 504 1.98 23.74 -16.49
N GLY A 505 1.72 24.88 -15.85
CA GLY A 505 1.34 26.08 -16.59
C GLY A 505 0.07 25.92 -17.42
N SER A 506 0.14 26.43 -18.66
CA SER A 506 -0.94 26.39 -19.64
C SER A 506 -1.41 24.98 -19.98
N ALA A 507 -0.52 23.98 -19.94
CA ALA A 507 -0.85 22.59 -20.24
C ALA A 507 -1.85 22.00 -19.22
N LEU A 508 -1.67 22.32 -17.94
CA LEU A 508 -2.63 21.92 -16.91
C LEU A 508 -3.97 22.63 -17.11
N SER A 509 -3.95 23.94 -17.37
CA SER A 509 -5.16 24.71 -17.65
C SER A 509 -5.94 24.18 -18.86
N GLU A 510 -5.24 23.83 -19.93
CA GLU A 510 -5.82 23.21 -21.13
C GLU A 510 -6.53 21.89 -20.79
N VAL A 511 -5.87 20.97 -20.09
CA VAL A 511 -6.47 19.68 -19.68
C VAL A 511 -7.71 19.91 -18.81
N LEU A 512 -7.63 20.80 -17.83
CA LEU A 512 -8.74 21.10 -16.91
C LEU A 512 -9.91 21.79 -17.62
N SER A 513 -9.65 22.51 -18.72
CA SER A 513 -10.69 23.14 -19.51
C SER A 513 -11.62 22.13 -20.21
N HIS A 514 -11.10 20.93 -20.48
CA HIS A 514 -11.77 19.84 -21.18
C HIS A 514 -12.34 18.76 -20.25
N ILE A 515 -12.20 18.90 -18.93
CA ILE A 515 -12.81 17.95 -17.99
C ILE A 515 -14.35 17.98 -18.13
N PRO A 516 -14.99 16.81 -18.22
CA PRO A 516 -16.44 16.73 -18.32
C PRO A 516 -17.13 17.18 -17.03
N ARG A 517 -18.32 17.77 -17.16
CA ARG A 517 -19.10 18.30 -16.02
C ARG A 517 -19.64 17.22 -15.08
N SER A 518 -19.65 15.96 -15.52
CA SER A 518 -20.05 14.78 -14.76
C SER A 518 -18.99 14.33 -13.74
N LEU A 519 -17.82 15.00 -13.69
CA LEU A 519 -16.75 14.64 -12.79
C LEU A 519 -17.13 14.90 -11.32
N ASP A 520 -17.12 13.84 -10.51
CA ASP A 520 -17.38 13.83 -9.07
C ASP A 520 -16.09 13.86 -8.25
N ALA A 521 -14.99 13.28 -8.76
CA ALA A 521 -13.71 13.20 -8.07
C ALA A 521 -12.54 13.51 -9.00
N LEU A 522 -11.65 14.41 -8.55
CA LEU A 522 -10.44 14.80 -9.27
C LEU A 522 -9.22 14.60 -8.38
N ALA A 523 -8.25 13.84 -8.85
CA ALA A 523 -6.95 13.67 -8.20
C ALA A 523 -5.84 14.06 -9.17
N ILE A 524 -5.02 15.03 -8.80
CA ILE A 524 -3.89 15.51 -9.58
C ILE A 524 -2.65 15.35 -8.72
N GLU A 525 -1.77 14.46 -9.13
CA GLU A 525 -0.43 14.34 -8.58
C GLU A 525 0.52 15.08 -9.52
N THR A 526 1.10 16.18 -9.07
CA THR A 526 1.94 17.07 -9.88
C THR A 526 3.15 17.53 -9.08
N SER A 527 4.22 17.93 -9.74
CA SER A 527 5.39 18.54 -9.11
C SER A 527 5.31 20.06 -9.27
N LEU A 528 4.40 20.67 -8.50
CA LEU A 528 4.17 22.11 -8.54
C LEU A 528 5.38 22.86 -7.99
N THR A 529 6.04 23.63 -8.85
CA THR A 529 6.99 24.64 -8.42
C THR A 529 6.26 25.90 -7.95
N PRO A 530 6.88 26.79 -7.15
CA PRO A 530 6.26 28.05 -6.73
C PRO A 530 5.69 28.87 -7.90
N ASP A 531 6.32 28.80 -9.07
CA ASP A 531 5.89 29.46 -10.31
C ASP A 531 4.59 28.89 -10.90
N ASP A 532 4.16 27.70 -10.48
CA ASP A 532 2.93 27.06 -10.94
C ASP A 532 1.69 27.49 -10.12
N LEU A 533 1.86 28.18 -8.99
CA LEU A 533 0.73 28.59 -8.15
C LEU A 533 -0.22 29.61 -8.80
N PRO A 534 0.24 30.62 -9.56
CA PRO A 534 -0.67 31.52 -10.24
C PRO A 534 -1.59 30.77 -11.19
N VAL A 535 -1.13 29.64 -11.75
CA VAL A 535 -1.94 28.75 -12.58
C VAL A 535 -3.07 28.16 -11.75
N LEU A 536 -2.81 27.69 -10.52
CA LEU A 536 -3.87 27.21 -9.64
C LEU A 536 -4.92 28.29 -9.36
N THR A 537 -4.51 29.54 -9.16
CA THR A 537 -5.47 30.66 -9.00
C THR A 537 -6.29 30.91 -10.26
N GLN A 538 -5.72 30.73 -11.45
CA GLN A 538 -6.45 30.80 -12.71
C GLN A 538 -7.42 29.63 -12.92
N LEU A 539 -7.32 28.55 -12.13
CA LEU A 539 -8.21 27.40 -12.19
C LEU A 539 -9.48 27.56 -11.35
N GLU A 540 -9.57 28.59 -10.50
CA GLU A 540 -10.76 28.86 -9.69
C GLU A 540 -12.06 28.88 -10.52
N PRO A 541 -12.15 29.60 -11.65
CA PRO A 541 -13.36 29.59 -12.47
C PRO A 541 -13.71 28.19 -13.00
N PHE A 542 -12.72 27.32 -13.18
CA PHE A 542 -12.93 25.96 -13.67
C PHE A 542 -13.56 25.08 -12.60
N PHE A 543 -13.06 25.14 -11.36
CA PHE A 543 -13.64 24.38 -10.25
C PHE A 543 -15.07 24.81 -9.94
N LEU A 544 -15.39 26.11 -10.09
CA LEU A 544 -16.77 26.61 -9.96
C LEU A 544 -17.73 26.04 -11.02
N ARG A 545 -17.22 25.63 -12.20
CA ARG A 545 -18.04 24.95 -13.22
C ARG A 545 -18.35 23.49 -12.85
N LEU A 546 -17.49 22.85 -12.06
CA LEU A 546 -17.65 21.47 -11.62
C LEU A 546 -18.54 21.41 -10.37
N ARG A 547 -19.81 21.80 -10.54
CA ARG A 547 -20.79 21.90 -9.43
C ARG A 547 -21.04 20.57 -8.70
N TYR A 548 -20.66 19.44 -9.29
CA TYR A 548 -20.82 18.10 -8.72
C TYR A 548 -19.54 17.54 -8.10
N LEU A 549 -18.42 18.25 -8.21
CA LEU A 549 -17.15 17.81 -7.68
C LEU A 549 -17.24 17.69 -6.16
N ARG A 550 -17.18 16.44 -5.68
CA ARG A 550 -17.20 16.07 -4.28
C ARG A 550 -15.82 15.99 -3.67
N GLY A 551 -14.75 15.91 -4.47
CA GLY A 551 -13.39 15.92 -3.95
C GLY A 551 -12.32 16.29 -4.97
N ILE A 552 -11.33 17.05 -4.50
CA ILE A 552 -10.11 17.44 -5.21
C ILE A 552 -8.91 17.00 -4.37
N PHE A 553 -8.03 16.19 -4.95
CA PHE A 553 -6.77 15.81 -4.33
C PHE A 553 -5.63 16.41 -5.14
N ILE A 554 -4.90 17.36 -4.57
CA ILE A 554 -3.69 17.91 -5.20
C ILE A 554 -2.49 17.47 -4.38
N HIS A 555 -1.73 16.51 -4.91
CA HIS A 555 -0.49 16.11 -4.30
C HIS A 555 0.67 16.82 -4.99
N SER A 556 1.34 17.74 -4.28
CA SER A 556 2.63 18.27 -4.73
C SER A 556 3.77 17.37 -4.27
N ILE A 557 4.67 16.98 -5.16
CA ILE A 557 5.85 16.16 -4.80
C ILE A 557 7.05 17.07 -4.39
N THR A 558 6.88 18.40 -4.36
CA THR A 558 8.02 19.28 -4.08
C THR A 558 8.45 19.25 -2.62
N LYS A 559 9.71 18.86 -2.37
CA LYS A 559 10.41 18.98 -1.08
C LYS A 559 10.73 20.43 -0.68
N SER A 560 10.17 21.42 -1.36
CA SER A 560 10.47 22.83 -1.14
C SER A 560 9.78 23.31 0.14
N ARG A 561 10.57 23.82 1.10
CA ARG A 561 10.10 24.37 2.37
C ARG A 561 9.55 25.81 2.26
N ASN A 562 9.25 26.30 1.07
CA ASN A 562 8.73 27.66 0.93
C ASN A 562 7.27 27.74 1.40
N PHE A 563 7.06 28.35 2.56
CA PHE A 563 5.76 28.49 3.20
C PHE A 563 4.80 29.47 2.48
N SER A 564 5.33 30.43 1.71
CA SER A 564 4.50 31.41 0.99
C SER A 564 3.62 30.77 -0.08
N SER A 565 4.10 29.71 -0.72
CA SER A 565 3.33 28.99 -1.74
C SER A 565 2.18 28.17 -1.16
N PHE A 566 2.36 27.74 0.08
CA PHE A 566 1.39 26.96 0.82
C PHE A 566 0.21 27.83 1.30
N ASP A 567 0.47 29.06 1.74
CA ASP A 567 -0.59 30.00 2.14
C ASP A 567 -1.54 30.35 0.99
N GLN A 568 -1.01 30.52 -0.24
CA GLN A 568 -1.86 30.75 -1.42
C GLN A 568 -2.74 29.54 -1.77
N ALA A 569 -2.21 28.32 -1.65
CA ALA A 569 -2.99 27.10 -1.87
C ALA A 569 -4.10 26.93 -0.82
N ILE A 570 -3.83 27.27 0.45
CA ILE A 570 -4.83 27.30 1.51
C ILE A 570 -5.89 28.39 1.25
N ARG A 571 -5.50 29.58 0.81
CA ARG A 571 -6.46 30.66 0.48
C ARG A 571 -7.39 30.25 -0.65
N LEU A 572 -6.86 29.66 -1.72
CA LEU A 572 -7.66 29.14 -2.83
C LEU A 572 -8.64 28.06 -2.35
N ALA A 573 -8.15 27.15 -1.51
CA ALA A 573 -8.96 26.14 -0.85
C ALA A 573 -10.10 26.73 -0.02
N LEU A 574 -9.83 27.75 0.78
CA LEU A 574 -10.82 28.44 1.60
C LEU A 574 -11.83 29.25 0.76
N GLN A 575 -11.42 29.74 -0.41
CA GLN A 575 -12.30 30.44 -1.37
C GLN A 575 -13.25 29.49 -2.11
N LEU A 576 -12.86 28.22 -2.29
CA LEU A 576 -13.73 27.17 -2.81
C LEU A 576 -14.73 26.72 -1.73
N THR A 577 -15.68 27.59 -1.40
CA THR A 577 -16.69 27.35 -0.36
C THR A 577 -17.49 26.09 -0.66
N GLY A 578 -17.57 25.19 0.32
CA GLY A 578 -18.25 23.92 0.20
C GLY A 578 -17.33 22.77 -0.21
N ILE A 579 -16.01 22.96 -0.30
CA ILE A 579 -15.04 21.87 -0.44
C ILE A 579 -14.29 21.67 0.92
N GLU A 580 -14.77 20.77 1.81
CA GLU A 580 -14.15 20.17 3.01
C GLU A 580 -12.68 19.70 2.87
N PHE A 581 -11.75 20.15 3.70
CA PHE A 581 -10.38 19.61 3.67
C PHE A 581 -10.26 18.22 4.30
N VAL A 582 -9.71 17.24 3.57
CA VAL A 582 -9.52 15.85 4.03
C VAL A 582 -8.11 15.62 4.60
N GLY A 583 -7.17 16.55 4.40
CA GLY A 583 -5.92 16.53 5.15
C GLY A 583 -4.74 17.27 4.52
N ILE A 584 -3.85 17.71 5.39
CA ILE A 584 -2.54 18.30 5.10
C ILE A 584 -1.49 17.49 5.84
N GLN A 585 -0.56 16.86 5.11
CA GLN A 585 0.67 16.32 5.67
C GLN A 585 1.84 16.69 4.78
N GLU A 586 2.65 17.64 5.26
CA GLU A 586 3.95 18.18 4.79
C GLU A 586 4.14 18.55 3.29
N THR A 587 3.36 17.99 2.36
CA THR A 587 3.37 18.21 0.89
C THR A 587 2.01 17.85 0.22
N ARG A 588 0.93 17.66 1.00
CA ARG A 588 -0.36 17.12 0.52
C ARG A 588 -1.49 18.13 0.75
N LEU A 589 -2.30 18.36 -0.28
CA LEU A 589 -3.53 19.15 -0.22
C LEU A 589 -4.70 18.25 -0.65
N SER A 590 -5.67 18.05 0.22
CA SER A 590 -6.82 17.17 -0.05
C SER A 590 -8.11 17.87 0.34
N VAL A 591 -9.09 17.87 -0.57
CA VAL A 591 -10.36 18.59 -0.46
C VAL A 591 -11.52 17.63 -0.87
N LYS A 592 -12.66 17.67 -0.19
CA LYS A 592 -13.94 16.92 -0.24
C LYS A 592 -15.08 17.94 -0.21
N ARG A 593 -16.39 17.68 -0.36
CA ARG A 593 -17.47 18.68 -0.23
C ARG A 593 -18.30 18.50 1.04
N GLY A 594 -18.36 19.53 1.88
CA GLY A 594 -19.07 19.52 3.18
C GLY A 594 -20.22 20.54 3.27
N VAL A 595 -21.26 20.19 4.04
CA VAL A 595 -22.40 21.06 4.37
C VAL A 595 -22.24 21.52 5.82
N GLY A 596 -21.39 22.53 6.06
CA GLY A 596 -21.13 23.05 7.41
C GLY A 596 -19.71 23.60 7.54
N GLY A 597 -19.53 24.67 8.33
CA GLY A 597 -18.28 25.43 8.43
C GLY A 597 -17.02 24.59 8.71
N ALA A 598 -15.88 25.08 8.23
CA ALA A 598 -14.59 24.42 8.31
C ALA A 598 -14.19 24.11 9.76
N GLN A 599 -14.05 22.81 10.09
CA GLN A 599 -13.34 22.33 11.27
C GLN A 599 -12.17 21.45 10.85
N PHE A 600 -11.05 21.57 11.56
CA PHE A 600 -9.85 20.77 11.35
C PHE A 600 -9.91 19.54 12.26
N GLU A 601 -10.12 18.35 11.71
CA GLU A 601 -9.95 17.07 12.42
C GLU A 601 -8.97 16.16 11.66
N PRO A 602 -8.18 15.32 12.37
CA PRO A 602 -7.39 14.27 11.72
C PRO A 602 -8.31 13.27 11.00
N LEU A 603 -7.88 12.83 9.82
CA LEU A 603 -8.65 11.98 8.91
C LEU A 603 -9.04 10.65 9.56
N ASP A 604 -10.34 10.47 9.83
CA ASP A 604 -10.96 9.20 10.20
C ASP A 604 -11.42 8.45 8.95
N LEU A 605 -10.61 7.50 8.49
CA LEU A 605 -10.81 6.73 7.25
C LEU A 605 -12.09 5.89 7.25
N GLU A 606 -12.76 5.70 8.40
CA GLU A 606 -14.00 4.91 8.49
C GLU A 606 -15.27 5.71 8.16
N LYS A 607 -15.17 7.02 7.90
CA LYS A 607 -16.32 7.94 7.69
C LYS A 607 -16.38 8.57 6.30
N VAL A 608 -15.56 8.13 5.37
CA VAL A 608 -15.42 8.77 4.06
C VAL A 608 -16.37 8.11 3.02
N ASP A 609 -16.82 8.87 2.02
CA ASP A 609 -17.80 8.45 1.00
C ASP A 609 -17.14 7.41 0.07
N PRO A 610 -17.80 6.31 -0.36
CA PRO A 610 -17.24 5.27 -1.24
C PRO A 610 -16.42 5.76 -2.44
N VAL A 611 -16.79 6.89 -3.06
CA VAL A 611 -16.05 7.46 -4.21
C VAL A 611 -14.71 8.06 -3.77
N ILE A 612 -14.65 8.59 -2.55
CA ILE A 612 -13.49 9.23 -1.93
C ILE A 612 -12.66 8.18 -1.18
N ASP A 613 -13.31 7.23 -0.50
CA ASP A 613 -12.72 6.01 0.04
C ASP A 613 -11.92 5.34 -1.02
N TRP A 614 -12.39 5.24 -2.26
CA TRP A 614 -11.62 4.54 -3.27
C TRP A 614 -10.40 5.32 -3.78
N VAL A 615 -10.42 6.66 -3.82
CA VAL A 615 -9.21 7.47 -4.08
C VAL A 615 -8.19 7.33 -2.93
N LEU A 616 -8.66 7.11 -1.69
CA LEU A 616 -7.86 6.96 -0.49
C LEU A 616 -7.40 5.51 -0.20
N GLU A 617 -8.23 4.51 -0.45
CA GLU A 617 -8.03 3.06 -0.31
C GLU A 617 -7.07 2.57 -1.39
N TRP A 618 -7.08 3.19 -2.57
CA TRP A 618 -5.98 3.07 -3.53
C TRP A 618 -4.63 3.41 -2.90
N ARG A 619 -4.59 4.41 -2.04
CA ARG A 619 -3.38 4.80 -1.33
C ARG A 619 -3.06 3.89 -0.15
N SER A 620 -4.06 3.29 0.51
CA SER A 620 -3.83 2.31 1.57
C SER A 620 -3.25 1.01 1.02
N LYS A 621 -3.67 0.59 -0.19
CA LYS A 621 -3.04 -0.50 -0.96
C LYS A 621 -1.63 -0.16 -1.45
N ASP A 622 -1.37 1.07 -1.90
CA ASP A 622 -0.03 1.56 -2.29
C ASP A 622 0.94 1.78 -1.09
N LEU A 623 0.43 1.92 0.15
CA LEU A 623 1.22 2.09 1.37
C LEU A 623 1.56 0.77 2.08
N GLY A 624 1.51 -0.36 1.36
CA GLY A 624 2.20 -1.61 1.73
C GLY A 624 3.74 -1.52 1.76
N PHE A 625 4.29 -0.31 1.76
CA PHE A 625 5.66 -0.01 2.18
C PHE A 625 5.65 0.40 3.66
N VAL A 626 6.12 -0.54 4.49
CA VAL A 626 6.77 -0.19 5.76
C VAL A 626 7.90 0.79 5.38
N LEU A 627 7.80 2.03 5.86
CA LEU A 627 8.95 2.94 5.88
C LEU A 627 10.01 2.28 6.77
N GLU A 628 11.01 1.65 6.15
CA GLU A 628 12.33 1.42 6.75
C GLU A 628 13.10 2.72 6.91
#